data_AF-A0A947J094-F1
#
_entry.id   AF-A0A947J094-F1
#
_cell.length_a   1.000
_cell.length_b   1.000
_cell.length_c   1.000
_cell.angle_alpha   90.00
_cell.angle_beta   90.00
_cell.angle_gamma   90.00
#
_symmetry.space_group_name_H-M   'P 1'
#
loop_
_entity.id
_entity.type
_entity.pdbx_description
1 polymer ?
#
loop_
_entity_poly.entity_id
_entity_poly.type
_entity_poly.pdbx_seq_one_letter_code
_entity_poly.pdbx_strand_id
1 'polypeptide(L)'
;MSHEKLLDRLWLLLVALTLGGAWIGEAAEPGLAVTIIVALTMAFKGRMVVDHFMELKTANRTLRNLMRGFFYVLPAVTVLTTLFGDWLAKLTTL
;
A
#
# COMPACT_ATOMS: atom_id res chain seq x y z
N MET A 1 -7.42 -25.27 7.78
CA MET A 1 -8.24 -24.05 8.00
C MET A 1 -9.08 -23.85 6.76
N SER A 2 -10.40 -23.62 6.85
CA SER A 2 -11.23 -23.42 5.64
C SER A 2 -10.84 -22.13 4.92
N HIS A 3 -11.08 -22.08 3.61
CA HIS A 3 -10.75 -20.91 2.78
C HIS A 3 -11.43 -19.63 3.28
N GLU A 4 -12.69 -19.75 3.72
CA GLU A 4 -13.49 -18.68 4.31
C GLU A 4 -12.83 -18.13 5.59
N LYS A 5 -12.44 -19.01 6.52
CA LYS A 5 -11.76 -18.62 7.77
C LYS A 5 -10.43 -17.91 7.52
N LEU A 6 -9.76 -18.19 6.39
CA LEU A 6 -8.55 -17.46 6.00
C LEU A 6 -8.92 -16.05 5.54
N LEU A 7 -9.90 -15.92 4.65
CA LEU A 7 -10.36 -14.63 4.15
C LEU A 7 -10.85 -13.72 5.29
N ASP A 8 -11.61 -14.24 6.24
CA ASP A 8 -12.08 -13.48 7.41
C ASP A 8 -10.92 -12.92 8.23
N ARG A 9 -9.88 -13.72 8.46
CA ARG A 9 -8.68 -13.28 9.19
C ARG A 9 -7.90 -12.23 8.42
N LEU A 10 -7.75 -12.40 7.10
CA LEU A 10 -7.06 -11.42 6.26
C LEU A 10 -7.86 -10.11 6.21
N TRP A 11 -9.19 -10.18 6.19
CA TRP A 11 -10.06 -9.02 6.26
C TRP A 11 -9.91 -8.28 7.59
N LEU A 12 -9.96 -9.00 8.73
CA LEU A 12 -9.73 -8.42 10.04
C LEU A 12 -8.34 -7.76 10.15
N LEU A 13 -7.32 -8.39 9.57
CA LEU A 13 -5.98 -7.81 9.48
C LEU A 13 -5.97 -6.51 8.65
N LEU A 14 -6.67 -6.47 7.51
CA LEU A 14 -6.79 -5.25 6.70
C LEU A 14 -7.50 -4.11 7.47
N VAL A 15 -8.56 -4.44 8.22
CA VAL A 15 -9.26 -3.49 9.08
C VAL A 15 -8.31 -2.95 10.15
N ALA A 16 -7.62 -3.83 10.88
CA ALA A 16 -6.66 -3.45 11.91
C ALA A 16 -5.53 -2.56 11.35
N LEU A 17 -4.96 -2.91 10.20
CA LEU A 17 -3.94 -2.11 9.53
C LEU A 17 -4.47 -0.75 9.05
N THR A 18 -5.78 -0.63 8.79
CA THR A 18 -6.40 0.63 8.36
C THR A 18 -6.65 1.55 9.53
N LEU A 19 -7.19 1.03 10.64
CA LEU A 19 -7.33 1.78 11.88
C LEU A 19 -5.96 2.20 12.44
N GLY A 20 -4.99 1.27 12.46
CA GLY A 20 -3.63 1.57 12.91
C GLY A 20 -2.93 2.59 12.02
N GLY A 21 -3.12 2.51 10.70
CA GLY A 21 -2.59 3.50 9.76
C GLY A 21 -3.19 4.89 9.95
N ALA A 22 -4.51 4.98 10.17
CA ALA A 22 -5.18 6.26 10.47
C ALA A 22 -4.67 6.86 11.78
N TRP A 23 -4.57 6.05 12.83
CA TRP A 23 -4.05 6.48 14.13
C TRP A 23 -2.60 6.98 14.03
N ILE A 24 -1.73 6.29 13.30
CA ILE A 24 -0.35 6.75 13.04
C ILE A 24 -0.36 8.09 12.29
N GLY A 25 -1.22 8.24 11.28
CA GLY A 25 -1.31 9.47 10.49
C GLY A 25 -1.77 10.69 11.29
N GLU A 26 -2.59 10.49 12.33
CA GLU A 26 -3.06 11.57 13.20
C GLU A 26 -2.12 11.86 14.38
N ALA A 27 -1.51 10.82 14.97
CA ALA A 27 -0.74 10.95 16.20
C ALA A 27 0.76 11.16 16.00
N ALA A 28 1.31 10.80 14.83
CA ALA A 28 2.74 10.90 14.59
C ALA A 28 3.13 12.21 13.91
N GLU A 29 4.29 12.75 14.29
CA GLU A 29 4.89 13.90 13.63
C GLU A 29 5.21 13.55 12.15
N PRO A 30 4.83 14.41 11.18
CA PRO A 30 5.14 14.18 9.78
C PRO A 30 6.65 14.04 9.56
N GLY A 31 7.05 12.99 8.82
CA GLY A 31 8.45 12.76 8.54
C GLY A 31 8.69 11.49 7.73
N LEU A 32 9.93 11.33 7.29
CA LEU A 32 10.33 10.22 6.40
C LEU A 32 10.06 8.83 7.01
N ALA A 33 10.26 8.66 8.32
CA ALA A 33 9.97 7.41 9.00
C ALA A 33 8.48 7.04 8.92
N VAL A 34 7.59 8.00 9.18
CA VAL A 34 6.13 7.81 9.09
C VAL A 34 5.73 7.52 7.65
N THR A 35 6.27 8.26 6.67
CA THR A 35 6.02 8.00 5.25
C THR A 35 6.42 6.58 4.85
N ILE A 36 7.60 6.10 5.27
CA ILE A 36 8.05 4.74 4.94
C ILE A 36 7.09 3.71 5.55
N ILE A 37 6.67 3.88 6.80
CA ILE A 37 5.72 2.98 7.44
C ILE A 37 4.39 2.96 6.67
N VAL A 38 3.83 4.13 6.34
CA VAL A 38 2.59 4.24 5.57
C VAL A 38 2.76 3.59 4.19
N ALA A 39 3.86 3.85 3.48
CA ALA A 39 4.15 3.27 2.18
C ALA A 39 4.24 1.73 2.24
N LEU A 40 4.92 1.18 3.24
CA LEU A 40 5.02 -0.27 3.45
C LEU A 40 3.66 -0.90 3.76
N THR A 41 2.86 -0.26 4.63
CA THR A 41 1.50 -0.76 4.92
C THR A 41 0.61 -0.71 3.68
N MET A 42 0.73 0.32 2.84
CA MET A 42 -0.01 0.43 1.58
C MET A 42 0.35 -0.70 0.61
N ALA A 43 1.65 -0.95 0.40
CA ALA A 43 2.14 -2.05 -0.44
C ALA A 43 1.68 -3.42 0.08
N PHE A 44 1.75 -3.63 1.39
CA PHE A 44 1.36 -4.88 2.03
C PHE A 44 -0.15 -5.16 1.88
N LYS A 45 -0.99 -4.17 2.18
CA LYS A 45 -2.45 -4.26 1.99
C LYS A 45 -2.81 -4.55 0.54
N GLY A 46 -2.20 -3.80 -0.39
CA GLY A 46 -2.44 -3.97 -1.83
C GLY A 46 -2.13 -5.39 -2.31
N ARG A 47 -1.00 -5.96 -1.89
CA ARG A 47 -0.65 -7.34 -2.23
C ARG A 47 -1.66 -8.34 -1.67
N MET A 48 -2.09 -8.17 -0.42
CA MET A 48 -3.09 -9.06 0.20
C MET A 48 -4.40 -9.05 -0.58
N VAL A 49 -4.91 -7.87 -0.94
CA VAL A 49 -6.14 -7.69 -1.71
C VAL A 49 -6.03 -8.37 -3.08
N VAL A 50 -4.93 -8.11 -3.80
CA VAL A 50 -4.70 -8.72 -5.13
C VAL A 50 -4.63 -10.24 -5.06
N ASP A 51 -3.96 -10.80 -4.04
CA ASP A 51 -3.71 -12.25 -3.97
C ASP A 51 -4.87 -13.05 -3.37
N HIS A 52 -5.77 -12.42 -2.59
CA HIS A 52 -6.81 -13.14 -1.84
C HIS A 52 -8.24 -12.68 -2.11
N PHE A 53 -8.46 -11.41 -2.48
CA PHE A 53 -9.81 -10.84 -2.61
C PHE A 53 -10.20 -10.51 -4.05
N MET A 54 -9.24 -10.22 -4.94
CA MET A 54 -9.53 -9.92 -6.34
C MET A 54 -9.69 -11.17 -7.22
N GLU A 55 -9.61 -12.37 -6.66
CA GLU A 55 -9.69 -13.66 -7.37
C GLU A 55 -8.70 -13.81 -8.56
N LEU A 56 -7.65 -12.96 -8.62
CA LEU A 56 -6.68 -12.92 -9.71
C LEU A 56 -5.75 -14.14 -9.78
N LYS A 57 -5.95 -15.14 -8.92
CA LYS A 57 -5.22 -16.41 -8.94
C LYS A 57 -5.55 -17.25 -10.17
N THR A 58 -6.78 -17.15 -10.68
CA THR A 58 -7.23 -17.84 -11.91
C THR A 58 -7.11 -16.95 -13.15
N ALA A 59 -6.89 -15.65 -12.97
CA ALA A 59 -6.72 -14.68 -14.05
C ALA A 59 -5.33 -14.77 -14.72
N ASN A 60 -5.20 -14.12 -15.89
CA ASN A 60 -3.94 -14.03 -16.62
C ASN A 60 -2.81 -13.45 -15.73
N ARG A 61 -1.64 -14.11 -15.76
CA ARG A 61 -0.43 -13.70 -15.01
C ARG A 61 -0.03 -12.26 -15.27
N THR A 62 -0.19 -11.75 -16.50
CA THR A 62 0.12 -10.36 -16.84
C THR A 62 -0.74 -9.38 -16.06
N LEU A 63 -2.06 -9.62 -15.99
CA LEU A 63 -2.98 -8.76 -15.25
C LEU A 63 -2.67 -8.77 -13.74
N ARG A 64 -2.40 -9.96 -13.18
CA ARG A 64 -2.01 -10.09 -11.78
C ARG A 64 -0.72 -9.32 -11.45
N ASN A 65 0.29 -9.40 -12.32
CA ASN A 65 1.55 -8.68 -12.13
C ASN A 65 1.38 -7.16 -12.30
N LEU A 66 0.54 -6.72 -13.23
CA LEU A 66 0.21 -5.32 -13.41
C LEU A 66 -0.48 -4.74 -12.18
N MET A 67 -1.47 -5.46 -11.61
CA MET A 67 -2.13 -5.06 -10.38
C MET A 67 -1.18 -5.01 -9.18
N ARG A 68 -0.28 -5.99 -9.05
CA ARG A 68 0.78 -5.94 -8.01
C ARG A 68 1.70 -4.75 -8.23
N GLY A 69 2.14 -4.52 -9.46
CA GLY A 69 2.99 -3.41 -9.85
C GLY A 69 2.37 -2.07 -9.45
N PHE A 70 1.09 -1.87 -9.74
CA PHE A 70 0.34 -0.67 -9.34
C PHE A 70 0.44 -0.40 -7.83
N PHE A 71 0.20 -1.41 -7.00
CA PHE A 71 0.30 -1.28 -5.53
C PHE A 71 1.72 -1.13 -4.98
N TYR A 72 2.77 -1.36 -5.78
CA TYR A 72 4.15 -1.07 -5.42
C TYR A 72 4.66 0.27 -5.96
N VAL A 73 4.20 0.67 -7.14
CA VAL A 73 4.58 1.95 -7.76
C VAL A 73 4.05 3.12 -6.94
N LEU A 74 2.79 3.08 -6.49
CA LEU A 74 2.23 4.15 -5.67
C LEU A 74 3.05 4.44 -4.39
N PRO A 75 3.32 3.47 -3.50
CA PRO A 75 4.13 3.73 -2.30
C PRO A 75 5.57 4.12 -2.63
N ALA A 76 6.16 3.59 -3.72
CA ALA A 76 7.48 4.01 -4.16
C ALA A 76 7.49 5.49 -4.57
N VAL A 77 6.50 5.93 -5.35
CA VAL A 77 6.34 7.35 -5.73
C VAL A 77 6.12 8.20 -4.48
N THR A 78 5.30 7.76 -3.52
CA THR A 78 5.12 8.49 -2.25
C THR A 78 6.45 8.73 -1.54
N VAL A 79 7.28 7.69 -1.36
CA VAL A 79 8.59 7.84 -0.72
C VAL A 79 9.51 8.75 -1.54
N LEU A 80 9.54 8.60 -2.86
CA LEU A 80 10.33 9.46 -3.75
C LEU A 80 9.91 10.93 -3.65
N THR A 81 8.61 11.22 -3.60
CA THR A 81 8.11 12.60 -3.44
C THR A 81 8.48 13.20 -2.09
N THR A 82 8.51 12.40 -1.02
CA THR A 82 8.97 12.86 0.29
C THR A 82 10.48 13.14 0.30
N LEU A 83 11.28 12.37 -0.44
CA LEU A 83 12.74 12.54 -0.52
C LEU A 83 13.17 13.69 -1.45
N PHE A 84 12.51 13.83 -2.59
CA PHE A 84 12.93 14.73 -3.68
C PHE A 84 11.91 15.85 -3.94
N GLY A 85 11.00 16.11 -2.99
CA GLY A 85 9.91 17.06 -3.14
C GLY A 85 10.37 18.44 -3.63
N ASP A 86 11.43 18.99 -3.03
CA ASP A 86 11.98 20.30 -3.41
C ASP A 86 12.55 20.33 -4.83
N TRP A 87 13.15 19.23 -5.28
CA TRP A 87 13.69 19.12 -6.63
C TRP A 87 12.57 18.97 -7.66
N LEU A 88 11.57 18.14 -7.36
CA LEU A 88 10.37 17.99 -8.18
C LEU A 88 9.61 19.31 -8.31
N ALA A 89 9.44 20.02 -7.20
CA ALA A 89 8.78 21.32 -7.18
C ALA A 89 9.47 22.30 -8.15
N LYS A 90 10.80 22.40 -8.09
CA LYS A 90 11.61 23.26 -8.99
C LYS A 90 11.51 22.87 -10.48
N LEU A 91 11.33 21.59 -10.80
CA LEU A 91 11.11 21.16 -12.18
C LEU A 91 9.71 21.50 -12.70
N THR A 92 8.73 21.56 -11.79
CA THR A 92 7.33 21.85 -12.13
C THR A 92 6.94 23.33 -12.02
N THR A 93 7.81 24.17 -11.45
CA THR A 93 7.63 25.62 -11.49
C THR A 93 7.96 26.14 -12.89
N LEU A 94 6.93 26.62 -13.60
CA LEU A 94 7.02 27.32 -14.88
C LEU A 94 7.65 28.71 -14.73
#